data_AF-K0I5W3-F1
#
_entry.id   AF-K0I5W3-F1
#
_cell.length_a   1.000
_cell.length_b   1.000
_cell.length_c   1.000
_cell.angle_alpha   90.00
_cell.angle_beta   90.00
_cell.angle_gamma   90.00
#
_symmetry.space_group_name_H-M   'P 1'
#
loop_
_entity.id
_entity.type
_entity.pdbx_description
1 polymer ?
#
loop_
_entity_poly.entity_id
_entity_poly.type
_entity_poly.pdbx_seq_one_letter_code
_entity_poly.pdbx_strand_id
1 'polypeptide(L)' 'MDLRELTDDELMAQAREWRQRALRGEKDARGFAHELECEVRRRFPRNDVSQTLPQVRLLGVLPQTAHRRWKPW' A
#
# COMPACT_ATOMS: atom_id res chain seq x y z
N MET A 1 -11.18 11.36 14.90
CA MET A 1 -10.18 12.37 14.53
C MET A 1 -10.39 12.66 13.06
N ASP A 2 -10.74 13.88 12.70
CA ASP A 2 -10.91 14.25 11.29
C ASP A 2 -9.54 14.51 10.66
N LEU A 3 -9.07 13.54 9.87
CA LEU A 3 -7.79 13.60 9.16
C LEU A 3 -7.72 14.76 8.14
N ARG A 4 -8.88 15.36 7.82
CA ARG A 4 -9.02 16.48 6.89
C ARG A 4 -8.73 17.84 7.53
N GLU A 5 -8.84 17.94 8.85
CA GLU A 5 -8.58 19.20 9.58
C GLU A 5 -7.11 19.34 9.98
N LEU A 6 -6.37 18.23 9.99
CA LEU A 6 -4.95 18.23 10.30
C LEU A 6 -4.16 19.01 9.26
N THR A 7 -3.20 19.81 9.71
CA THR A 7 -2.22 20.43 8.83
C THR A 7 -1.34 19.37 8.18
N ASP A 8 -0.72 19.68 7.06
CA ASP A 8 0.06 18.70 6.31
C ASP A 8 1.27 18.17 7.10
N ASP A 9 1.94 19.04 7.86
CA ASP A 9 3.07 18.65 8.71
C ASP A 9 2.64 17.71 9.84
N GLU A 10 1.51 18.00 10.48
CA GLU A 10 0.93 17.13 11.51
C GLU A 10 0.50 15.79 10.93
N LEU A 11 -0.09 15.79 9.74
CA LEU A 11 -0.50 14.57 9.03
C LEU A 11 0.70 13.68 8.72
N MET A 12 1.79 14.27 8.23
CA MET A 12 3.04 13.55 7.98
C MET A 12 3.67 13.03 9.27
N ALA A 13 3.67 13.81 10.35
CA ALA A 13 4.21 13.40 11.64
C ALA A 13 3.43 12.20 12.22
N GLN A 14 2.09 12.28 12.21
CA GLN A 14 1.22 11.21 12.69
C GLN A 14 1.36 9.95 11.85
N ALA A 15 1.41 10.06 10.52
CA ALA A 15 1.62 8.91 9.64
C ALA A 15 2.92 8.16 9.99
N ARG A 16 4.01 8.90 10.25
CA ARG A 16 5.31 8.31 10.63
C ARG A 16 5.26 7.65 12.00
N GLU A 17 4.63 8.30 12.97
CA GLU A 17 4.49 7.78 14.33
C GLU A 17 3.70 6.46 14.35
N TRP A 18 2.52 6.44 13.72
CA TRP A 18 1.70 5.25 13.60
C TRP A 18 2.39 4.15 12.82
N ARG A 19 3.17 4.49 11.79
CA ARG A 19 3.99 3.51 11.08
C ARG A 19 5.06 2.88 11.97
N GLN A 20 5.75 3.66 12.80
CA GLN A 20 6.72 3.12 13.76
C GLN A 20 6.05 2.19 14.77
N ARG A 21 4.86 2.56 15.26
CA ARG A 21 4.05 1.73 16.15
C ARG A 21 3.60 0.42 15.50
N ALA A 22 3.16 0.48 14.24
CA ALA A 22 2.81 -0.69 13.44
C ALA A 22 4.01 -1.64 13.23
N LEU A 23 5.22 -1.08 13.03
CA LEU A 23 6.45 -1.86 12.91
C LEU A 23 6.87 -2.54 14.22
N ARG A 24 6.54 -1.94 15.37
CA ARG A 24 6.71 -2.55 16.70
C ARG A 24 5.73 -3.69 16.98
N GLY A 25 4.75 -3.93 16.10
CA GLY A 25 3.78 -5.00 16.22
C GLY A 25 2.51 -4.62 16.96
N GLU A 26 2.25 -3.32 17.16
CA GLU A 26 0.98 -2.86 17.72
C GLU A 26 -0.17 -3.16 16.73
N LYS A 27 -1.14 -3.98 17.19
CA LYS A 27 -2.16 -4.60 16.34
C LYS A 27 -3.05 -3.57 15.62
N ASP A 28 -3.48 -2.55 16.34
CA ASP A 28 -4.41 -1.54 15.83
C ASP A 28 -3.68 -0.39 15.10
N ALA A 29 -2.36 -0.27 15.30
CA ALA A 29 -1.57 0.79 14.69
C ALA A 29 -1.45 0.65 13.16
N ARG A 30 -1.58 -0.57 12.62
CA ARG A 30 -1.53 -0.79 11.15
C ARG A 30 -2.71 -0.13 10.43
N GLY A 31 -3.90 -0.18 11.00
CA GLY A 31 -5.09 0.45 10.41
C GLY A 31 -4.95 1.97 10.39
N PHE A 32 -4.62 2.55 11.55
CA PHE A 32 -4.41 4.00 11.67
C PHE A 32 -3.26 4.50 10.79
N ALA A 33 -2.13 3.79 10.73
CA ALA A 33 -1.03 4.13 9.85
C ALA A 33 -1.47 4.16 8.38
N HIS A 34 -2.27 3.17 7.97
CA HIS A 34 -2.74 3.07 6.59
C HIS A 34 -3.67 4.22 6.20
N GLU A 35 -4.62 4.58 7.05
CA GLU A 35 -5.55 5.69 6.81
C GLU A 35 -4.80 7.02 6.65
N LEU A 36 -3.83 7.28 7.53
CA LEU A 36 -2.99 8.48 7.48
C LEU A 36 -2.11 8.50 6.22
N GLU A 37 -1.47 7.39 5.86
CA GLU A 37 -0.66 7.27 4.64
C GLU A 37 -1.50 7.45 3.36
N CYS A 38 -2.76 7.01 3.36
CA CYS A 38 -3.70 7.24 2.25
C CYS A 38 -4.04 8.72 2.10
N GLU A 39 -4.31 9.42 3.21
CA GLU A 39 -4.59 10.86 3.18
C GLU A 39 -3.34 11.67 2.77
N VAL A 40 -2.14 11.29 3.23
CA VAL A 40 -0.88 11.90 2.77
C VAL A 40 -0.72 11.74 1.26
N ARG A 41 -0.94 10.53 0.71
CA ARG A 41 -0.86 10.30 -0.75
C ARG A 41 -1.93 11.06 -1.53
N ARG A 42 -3.10 11.29 -0.93
CA ARG A 42 -4.19 12.06 -1.54
C ARG A 42 -3.84 13.54 -1.65
N ARG A 43 -3.28 14.14 -0.58
CA ARG A 43 -2.91 15.56 -0.52
C ARG A 43 -1.61 15.86 -1.26
N PHE A 44 -0.66 14.93 -1.18
CA PHE A 44 0.62 14.96 -1.88
C PHE A 44 0.63 13.84 -2.92
N PRO A 45 -0.12 13.99 -4.02
CA PRO A 45 0.06 13.09 -5.15
C PRO A 45 1.51 13.28 -5.57
N ARG A 46 2.35 12.29 -5.28
CA ARG A 46 3.67 12.23 -5.87
C ARG A 46 3.39 12.31 -7.37
N ASN A 47 3.97 13.30 -8.04
CA ASN A 47 3.88 13.47 -9.48
C ASN A 47 4.68 12.35 -10.18
N ASP A 48 4.55 11.12 -9.69
CA ASP A 48 4.69 9.89 -10.45
C ASP A 48 3.60 9.96 -11.50
N VAL A 49 3.90 10.71 -12.57
CA VAL A 49 3.46 10.47 -13.94
C VAL A 49 2.91 9.06 -13.98
N SER A 50 1.57 9.00 -13.98
CA SER A 50 0.72 7.82 -13.91
C SER A 50 1.59 6.58 -13.96
N GLN A 51 1.93 5.97 -12.80
CA GLN A 51 2.63 4.69 -12.80
C GLN A 51 1.88 3.85 -13.81
N THR A 52 2.48 3.72 -14.98
CA THR A 52 1.85 3.16 -16.15
C THR A 52 1.88 1.72 -15.74
N LEU A 53 0.81 1.25 -15.09
CA LEU A 53 0.70 -0.10 -14.59
C LEU A 53 1.17 -0.95 -15.77
N PRO A 54 2.28 -1.69 -15.65
CA PRO A 54 2.81 -2.42 -16.78
C PRO A 54 1.66 -3.27 -17.27
N GLN A 55 1.20 -2.99 -18.49
CA GLN A 55 -0.07 -3.48 -18.99
C GLN A 55 -0.10 -4.97 -18.77
N VAL A 56 -0.92 -5.41 -17.80
CA VAL A 56 -0.93 -6.78 -17.33
C VAL A 56 -1.39 -7.60 -18.53
N ARG A 57 -0.45 -8.29 -19.18
CA ARG A 57 -0.78 -9.25 -20.23
C ARG A 57 -1.60 -10.32 -19.54
N LEU A 58 -2.87 -10.40 -19.89
CA LEU A 58 -3.82 -11.39 -19.41
C LEU A 58 -3.14 -12.77 -19.52
N LEU A 59 -2.91 -13.42 -18.38
CA LEU A 59 -2.16 -14.68 -18.25
C LEU A 59 -2.97 -15.88 -18.77
N GLY A 60 -3.67 -15.70 -19.90
CA GLY A 60 -4.72 -16.58 -20.40
C GLY A 60 -4.46 -17.16 -21.78
N VAL A 61 -3.25 -17.05 -22.32
CA VAL A 61 -2.88 -17.76 -23.56
C VAL A 61 -1.50 -18.40 -23.40
N LEU A 62 -1.35 -19.25 -22.39
CA LEU A 62 -0.32 -20.28 -22.43
C LEU A 62 -0.96 -21.53 -23.07
N PRO A 63 -0.37 -22.12 -24.14
CA PRO A 63 -0.80 -23.43 -24.59
C PRO A 63 -0.65 -24.39 -23.41
N GLN A 64 -1.73 -25.10 -23.11
CA GLN A 64 -1.86 -26.02 -21.99
C GLN A 64 -0.90 -27.20 -22.17
N THR A 65 0.40 -27.01 -21.90
CA THR A 65 1.35 -28.12 -21.86
C THR A 65 1.28 -28.75 -20.48
N ALA A 66 0.49 -29.82 -20.42
CA ALA A 66 0.58 -30.97 -19.53
C ALA A 66 1.17 -30.72 -18.12
N HIS A 67 0.26 -30.66 -17.14
CA HIS A 67 0.39 -31.19 -15.78
C HIS A 67 1.81 -31.18 -15.18
N ARG A 68 2.23 -30.02 -14.69
CA ARG A 68 3.38 -29.93 -13.77
C ARG A 68 2.94 -30.45 -12.39
N ARG A 69 3.10 -31.76 -12.19
CA ARG A 69 2.84 -32.48 -10.93
C ARG A 69 3.74 -31.90 -9.83
N TRP A 70 3.15 -31.22 -8.85
CA TRP A 70 3.86 -30.75 -7.65
C TRP A 70 4.45 -31.96 -6.88
N LYS A 71 5.71 -31.85 -6.45
CA LYS A 71 6.33 -32.78 -5.50
C LYS A 71 6.70 -32.00 -4.24
N PRO A 72 6.20 -32.38 -3.05
CA PRO A 72 6.62 -31.78 -1.80
C PRO A 72 7.90 -32.47 -1.32
N TRP A 73 9.01 -31.75 -1.40
CA TRP A 73 10.15 -31.88 -0.51
C TRP A 73 10.75 -30.49 -0.32
#